data_AF-A0A1V3NW44-F1
#
_entry.id   AF-A0A1V3NW44-F1
#
_cell.length_a   1.000
_cell.length_b   1.000
_cell.length_c   1.000
_cell.angle_alpha   90.00
_cell.angle_beta   90.00
_cell.angle_gamma   90.00
#
_symmetry.space_group_name_H-M   'P 1'
#
loop_
_entity.id
_entity.type
_entity.pdbx_description
1 polymer ?
#
loop_
_entity_poly.entity_id
_entity_poly.type
_entity_poly.pdbx_seq_one_letter_code
_entity_poly.pdbx_strand_id
1 'polypeptide(L)' 'MVVWFVAGLWGFFLCLGIISHVAGFWGIVAGLFLAPITFVAAPLYAGFEHGNWFPLILNYGGGVVAMVLMGIGGAMRGDD' A
#
# COMPACT_ATOMS: atom_id res chain seq x y z
N MET A 1 12.76 -5.63 -6.24
CA MET A 1 12.91 -4.59 -5.20
C MET A 1 12.25 -3.26 -5.58
N VAL A 2 12.52 -2.69 -6.77
CA VAL A 2 11.94 -1.40 -7.20
C VAL A 2 10.40 -1.37 -7.09
N VAL A 3 9.72 -2.43 -7.53
CA VAL A 3 8.24 -2.51 -7.46
C VAL A 3 7.71 -2.44 -6.02
N TRP A 4 8.39 -3.06 -5.05
CA TRP A 4 8.00 -3.00 -3.64
C TRP A 4 8.13 -1.59 -3.08
N PHE A 5 9.25 -0.91 -3.38
CA PHE A 5 9.46 0.47 -2.94
C PHE A 5 8.45 1.42 -3.57
N VAL A 6 8.21 1.34 -4.88
CA VAL A 6 7.27 2.22 -5.57
C VAL A 6 5.85 1.98 -5.07
N ALA A 7 5.39 0.74 -4.99
CA ALA A 7 4.04 0.41 -4.53
C ALA A 7 3.84 0.77 -3.04
N GLY A 8 4.82 0.47 -2.19
CA GLY A 8 4.75 0.79 -0.76
C GLY A 8 4.78 2.28 -0.48
N LEU A 9 5.67 3.03 -1.13
CA LEU A 9 5.79 4.48 -0.93
C LEU A 9 4.55 5.21 -1.49
N TRP A 10 4.04 4.78 -2.65
CA TRP A 10 2.83 5.37 -3.22
C TRP A 10 1.58 5.02 -2.41
N GLY A 11 1.46 3.77 -1.95
CA GLY A 11 0.41 3.33 -1.03
C GLY A 11 0.42 4.11 0.28
N PHE A 12 1.59 4.43 0.81
CA PHE A 12 1.74 5.26 2.01
C PHE A 12 1.15 6.67 1.84
N PHE A 13 1.52 7.37 0.77
CA PHE A 13 1.01 8.72 0.51
C PHE A 13 -0.50 8.73 0.28
N LEU A 14 -1.03 7.71 -0.41
CA LEU A 14 -2.48 7.55 -0.56
C LEU A 14 -3.18 7.36 0.79
N CYS A 15 -2.65 6.51 1.67
CA CYS A 15 -3.21 6.31 3.00
C CYS A 15 -3.17 7.59 3.84
N LEU A 16 -2.04 8.31 3.85
CA LEU A 16 -1.94 9.59 4.55
C LEU A 16 -2.88 10.66 3.98
N GLY A 17 -3.06 10.70 2.66
CA GLY A 17 -4.01 11.60 2.01
C GLY A 17 -5.46 11.33 2.45
N ILE A 18 -5.87 10.06 2.49
CA ILE A 18 -7.19 9.65 2.99
C ILE A 18 -7.37 10.13 4.44
N ILE A 19 -6.39 9.91 5.29
CA ILE A 19 -6.46 10.28 6.70
C ILE A 19 -6.49 11.80 6.88
N SER A 20 -5.71 12.53 6.08
CA SER A 20 -5.73 13.99 6.09
C SER A 20 -7.11 14.55 5.75
N HIS A 21 -7.83 13.89 4.84
CA HIS A 21 -9.16 14.31 4.42
C HIS A 21 -10.22 14.03 5.49
N VAL A 22 -10.07 12.94 6.26
CA VAL A 22 -11.05 12.50 7.26
C VAL A 22 -10.78 13.10 8.64
N ALA A 23 -9.53 13.07 9.08
CA ALA A 23 -9.11 13.39 10.44
C ALA A 23 -8.17 14.62 10.52
N GLY A 24 -7.87 15.25 9.38
CA GLY A 24 -7.02 16.43 9.32
C GLY A 24 -5.56 16.16 9.71
N PHE A 25 -4.86 17.23 10.09
CA PHE A 25 -3.43 17.18 10.41
C PHE A 25 -3.10 16.21 11.56
N TRP A 26 -3.88 16.23 12.64
CA TRP A 26 -3.67 15.35 13.79
C TRP A 26 -3.91 13.86 13.46
N GLY A 27 -4.78 13.58 12.49
CA GLY A 27 -4.95 12.25 11.93
C GLY A 27 -3.67 11.73 11.27
N ILE A 28 -2.97 12.57 10.50
CA ILE A 28 -1.69 12.20 9.86
C ILE A 28 -0.64 11.86 10.93
N VAL A 29 -0.54 12.69 11.97
CA VAL A 29 0.41 12.47 13.08
C VAL A 29 0.11 11.15 13.77
N ALA A 30 -1.15 10.88 14.12
CA ALA A 30 -1.55 9.60 14.69
C ALA A 30 -1.30 8.42 13.73
N GLY A 31 -1.55 8.61 12.44
CA GLY A 31 -1.33 7.63 11.39
C GLY A 31 0.15 7.29 11.16
N LEU A 32 1.07 8.23 11.42
CA LEU A 32 2.52 7.97 11.42
C LEU A 32 2.93 7.12 12.63
N PHE A 33 2.40 7.38 13.81
CA PHE A 33 2.66 6.58 15.01
C PHE A 33 2.05 5.17 14.92
N LEU A 34 0.87 5.06 14.29
CA LEU A 34 0.16 3.80 14.10
C LEU A 34 0.37 3.20 12.71
N ALA A 35 1.44 3.61 12.01
CA ALA A 35 1.72 3.26 10.62
C ALA A 35 1.30 1.83 10.20
N PRO A 36 1.72 0.74 10.87
CA PRO A 36 1.32 -0.61 10.46
C PRO A 36 -0.21 -0.82 10.44
N ILE A 37 -0.93 -0.29 11.43
CA ILE A 37 -2.40 -0.36 11.52
C ILE A 37 -3.03 0.55 10.48
N THR A 38 -2.46 1.73 10.30
CA THR A 38 -2.91 2.74 9.35
C THR A 38 -2.88 2.25 7.90
N PHE A 39 -1.85 1.48 7.53
CA PHE A 39 -1.72 0.83 6.22
C PHE A 39 -2.79 -0.23 5.93
N VAL A 40 -3.47 -0.74 6.96
CA VAL A 40 -4.57 -1.71 6.82
C VAL A 40 -5.92 -0.97 6.90
N ALA A 41 -6.08 -0.11 7.90
CA ALA A 41 -7.34 0.57 8.19
C ALA A 41 -7.73 1.61 7.11
N ALA A 42 -6.79 2.43 6.65
CA ALA A 42 -7.07 3.49 5.66
C ALA A 42 -7.57 2.96 4.30
N PRO A 43 -6.96 1.93 3.69
CA PRO A 43 -7.46 1.38 2.43
C PRO A 43 -8.79 0.62 2.60
N LEU A 44 -9.01 -0.04 3.74
CA LEU A 44 -10.32 -0.66 4.04
C LEU A 44 -11.41 0.40 4.21
N TYR A 45 -11.11 1.48 4.93
CA TYR A 45 -12.01 2.62 5.07
C TYR A 45 -12.37 3.23 3.71
N ALA A 46 -11.39 3.45 2.83
CA ALA A 46 -11.65 3.94 1.48
C ALA A 46 -12.49 2.97 0.63
N GLY A 47 -12.27 1.66 0.77
CA GLY A 47 -13.04 0.62 0.08
C GLY A 47 -14.50 0.56 0.52
N PHE A 48 -14.75 0.60 1.84
CA PHE A 48 -16.10 0.48 2.39
C PHE A 48 -16.89 1.78 2.34
N GLU A 49 -16.27 2.92 2.62
CA GLU A 49 -16.99 4.21 2.70
C GLU A 49 -17.09 4.91 1.36
N HIS A 50 -16.03 4.86 0.55
CA HIS A 50 -15.96 5.57 -0.73
C HIS A 50 -16.10 4.65 -1.94
N GLY A 51 -16.26 3.33 -1.73
CA GLY A 51 -16.28 2.33 -2.81
C GLY A 51 -14.95 2.21 -3.55
N ASN A 52 -13.89 2.86 -3.07
CA ASN A 52 -12.61 3.00 -3.77
C ASN A 52 -11.60 1.99 -3.21
N TRP A 53 -11.48 0.85 -3.88
CA TRP A 53 -10.55 -0.22 -3.53
C TRP A 53 -9.14 -0.03 -4.10
N PHE A 54 -8.91 1.02 -4.89
CA PHE A 54 -7.61 1.29 -5.50
C PHE A 54 -6.46 1.38 -4.48
N PRO A 55 -6.61 2.04 -3.32
CA PRO A 55 -5.54 2.10 -2.30
C PRO A 55 -5.18 0.71 -1.79
N LEU A 56 -6.17 -0.17 -1.61
CA LEU A 56 -5.97 -1.55 -1.15
C LEU A 56 -5.25 -2.39 -2.22
N ILE A 57 -5.72 -2.31 -3.46
CA ILE A 57 -5.14 -3.03 -4.60
C ILE A 57 -3.70 -2.58 -4.84
N LEU A 58 -3.42 -1.29 -4.74
CA LEU A 58 -2.07 -0.79 -4.98
C LEU A 58 -1.11 -1.14 -3.84
N ASN A 59 -1.56 -1.04 -2.59
CA ASN A 59 -0.75 -1.35 -1.40
C ASN A 59 -0.43 -2.85 -1.28
N TYR A 60 -1.39 -3.73 -1.54
CA TYR A 60 -1.20 -5.19 -1.43
C TYR A 60 -0.88 -5.88 -2.76
N GLY A 61 -1.46 -5.42 -3.87
CA GLY A 61 -1.23 -5.98 -5.20
C GLY A 61 0.17 -5.70 -5.74
N GLY A 62 0.82 -4.61 -5.32
CA GLY A 62 2.23 -4.37 -5.64
C GLY A 62 3.17 -5.46 -5.13
N GLY A 63 2.88 -6.02 -3.95
CA GLY A 63 3.61 -7.16 -3.39
C GLY A 63 3.41 -8.43 -4.23
N VAL A 64 2.17 -8.71 -4.64
CA VAL A 64 1.83 -9.86 -5.50
C VAL A 64 2.54 -9.77 -6.85
N VAL A 65 2.45 -8.62 -7.53
CA VAL A 65 3.11 -8.41 -8.83
C VAL A 65 4.61 -8.58 -8.70
N ALA A 66 5.21 -8.05 -7.62
CA ALA A 66 6.63 -8.17 -7.42
C ALA A 66 7.08 -9.61 -7.09
N MET A 67 6.28 -10.40 -6.36
CA MET A 67 6.55 -11.83 -6.16
C MET A 67 6.51 -12.60 -7.48
N VAL A 68 5.51 -12.33 -8.32
CA VAL A 68 5.41 -12.95 -9.65
C VAL A 68 6.63 -12.61 -10.52
N LEU A 69 7.03 -11.33 -10.56
CA LEU A 69 8.20 -10.90 -11.32
C LEU A 69 9.51 -11.52 -10.80
N MET A 70 9.66 -11.67 -9.48
CA MET A 70 10.82 -12.35 -8.90
C MET A 70 10.82 -13.84 -9.23
N GLY A 71 9.66 -14.51 -9.20
CA GLY A 71 9.53 -15.91 -9.59
C GLY A 71 9.88 -16.14 -11.06
N ILE A 72 9.36 -15.30 -11.97
CA ILE A 72 9.70 -15.36 -13.39
C ILE A 72 11.20 -15.08 -13.60
N GLY A 73 11.76 -14.08 -12.92
CA GLY A 73 13.18 -13.74 -13.00
C GLY A 73 14.09 -14.87 -12.54
N GLY A 74 13.75 -15.56 -11.44
CA GLY A 74 14.48 -16.74 -10.96
C GLY A 74 14.41 -17.91 -11.94
N ALA A 75 13.21 -18.20 -12.46
CA ALA A 75 13.03 -19.25 -13.47
C ALA A 75 13.79 -18.96 -14.78
N MET A 76 13.88 -17.69 -15.20
CA MET A 76 14.67 -17.29 -16.38
C MET A 76 16.17 -17.33 -16.14
N ARG A 77 16.61 -17.08 -14.91
CA ARG A 77 18.03 -17.12 -14.53
C ARG A 77 18.55 -18.55 -14.37
N GLY A 78 17.66 -19.53 -14.22
CA GLY A 78 18.02 -20.93 -13.99
C GLY A 78 18.58 -21.17 -12.59
N ASP A 79 18.15 -20.35 -11.62
CA ASP A 79 18.49 -20.58 -10.21
C ASP A 79 17.67 -21.80 -9.73
N ASP A 80 18.27 -22.99 -9.84
CA ASP A 80 17.80 -24.24 -9.22
C ASP A 80 17.89 -24.18 -7.68
#